data_AF-A0A2Z6PJU5-F1
#
_entry.id   AF-A0A2Z6PJU5-F1
#
_cell.length_a   1.000
_cell.length_b   1.000
_cell.length_c   1.000
_cell.angle_alpha   90.00
_cell.angle_beta   90.00
_cell.angle_gamma   90.00
#
_symmetry.space_group_name_H-M   'P 1'
#
loop_
_entity.id
_entity.type
_entity.pdbx_description
1 polymer ?
#
loop_
_entity_poly.entity_id
_entity_poly.type
_entity_poly.pdbx_seq_one_letter_code
_entity_poly.pdbx_strand_id
1 'polypeptide(L)'
;MAEGERVVEPEPEQENEQESEPETTITTTMLKHNQTMQLISEKLTNGNLNSKIEAAREIRRMVRKSTKTRSKLADTGVIQPLIFMLSSSNFDARHSSLLALLNLAVRNERPALATG
;
A
#
# COMPACT_ATOMS: atom_id res chain seq x y z
N MET A 1 -42.93 -26.68 35.99
CA MET A 1 -41.48 -26.97 36.13
C MET A 1 -41.06 -27.52 34.78
N ALA A 2 -40.65 -26.70 33.80
CA ALA A 2 -39.32 -26.09 33.65
C ALA A 2 -38.24 -27.17 33.89
N GLU A 3 -37.44 -27.57 32.90
CA GLU A 3 -36.43 -26.71 32.27
C GLU A 3 -36.29 -26.93 30.75
N GLY A 4 -35.92 -25.84 30.06
CA GLY A 4 -35.84 -25.75 28.61
C GLY A 4 -34.55 -26.31 28.02
N GLU A 5 -34.72 -27.00 26.90
CA GLU A 5 -33.64 -27.45 26.02
C GLU A 5 -33.09 -26.25 25.26
N ARG A 6 -31.83 -25.89 25.53
CA ARG A 6 -31.14 -24.78 24.87
C ARG A 6 -30.97 -25.11 23.39
N VAL A 7 -31.75 -24.44 22.56
CA VAL A 7 -31.51 -24.33 21.12
C VAL A 7 -30.17 -23.61 20.94
N VAL A 8 -29.17 -24.34 20.47
CA VAL A 8 -27.90 -23.76 20.02
C VAL A 8 -28.22 -23.07 18.69
N GLU A 9 -28.32 -21.74 18.71
CA GLU A 9 -28.35 -20.93 17.49
C GLU A 9 -27.06 -21.19 16.69
N PRO A 10 -27.13 -21.50 15.39
CA PRO A 10 -25.94 -21.51 14.56
C PRO A 10 -25.44 -20.07 14.41
N GLU A 11 -24.18 -19.84 14.77
CA GLU A 11 -23.49 -18.57 14.49
C GLU A 11 -23.58 -18.25 12.99
N PRO A 12 -23.68 -16.96 12.60
CA PRO A 12 -23.71 -16.59 11.21
C PRO A 12 -22.40 -17.05 10.56
N GLU A 13 -22.52 -18.02 9.66
CA GLU A 13 -21.48 -18.36 8.70
C GLU A 13 -21.04 -17.05 8.05
N GLN A 14 -19.81 -16.64 8.33
CA GLN A 14 -19.20 -15.56 7.58
C GLN A 14 -19.02 -16.09 6.15
N GLU A 15 -19.99 -15.75 5.30
CA GLU A 15 -19.90 -15.85 3.86
C GLU A 15 -18.63 -15.11 3.45
N ASN A 16 -17.55 -15.88 3.33
CA ASN A 16 -16.38 -15.50 2.58
C ASN A 16 -16.83 -15.47 1.12
N GLU A 17 -17.41 -14.35 0.73
CA GLU A 17 -17.68 -13.97 -0.66
C GLU A 17 -16.34 -13.91 -1.39
N GLN A 18 -15.82 -15.08 -1.77
CA GLN A 18 -14.99 -15.22 -2.95
C GLN A 18 -15.93 -15.06 -4.14
N GLU A 19 -16.39 -13.82 -4.36
CA GLU A 19 -17.04 -13.45 -5.61
C GLU A 19 -15.94 -13.47 -6.69
N SER A 20 -16.04 -14.49 -7.53
CA SER A 20 -15.25 -14.68 -8.74
C SER A 20 -15.57 -13.56 -9.73
N GLU A 21 -14.91 -12.42 -9.59
CA GLU A 21 -14.91 -11.34 -10.57
C GLU A 21 -14.32 -11.84 -11.91
N PRO A 22 -14.89 -11.46 -13.07
CA PRO A 22 -14.46 -11.97 -14.38
C PRO A 22 -13.00 -11.57 -14.67
N GLU A 23 -12.22 -12.50 -15.22
CA GLU A 23 -10.77 -12.40 -15.46
C GLU A 23 -10.33 -11.12 -16.24
N THR A 24 -11.24 -10.45 -16.93
CA THR A 24 -11.03 -9.19 -17.67
C THR A 24 -10.94 -7.93 -16.77
N THR A 25 -11.53 -7.97 -15.56
CA THR A 25 -11.53 -6.82 -14.63
C THR A 25 -10.19 -6.69 -13.90
N ILE A 26 -9.49 -7.81 -13.68
CA ILE A 26 -8.22 -7.88 -12.96
C ILE A 26 -7.11 -7.15 -13.73
N THR A 27 -7.02 -7.36 -15.04
CA THR A 27 -6.04 -6.70 -15.92
C THR A 27 -6.22 -5.18 -15.97
N THR A 28 -7.47 -4.71 -16.07
CA THR A 28 -7.78 -3.28 -16.13
C THR A 28 -7.40 -2.57 -14.82
N THR A 29 -7.68 -3.21 -13.68
CA THR A 29 -7.37 -2.67 -12.35
C THR A 29 -5.86 -2.63 -12.10
N MET A 30 -5.13 -3.67 -12.50
CA MET A 30 -3.66 -3.70 -12.41
C MET A 30 -3.01 -2.67 -13.34
N LEU A 31 -3.53 -2.47 -14.54
CA LEU A 31 -3.02 -1.48 -15.49
C LEU A 31 -3.19 -0.05 -14.96
N LYS A 32 -4.36 0.27 -14.43
CA LYS A 32 -4.62 1.56 -13.74
C LYS A 32 -3.68 1.76 -12.56
N HIS A 33 -3.47 0.73 -11.74
CA HIS A 33 -2.54 0.81 -10.60
C HIS A 33 -1.11 1.14 -11.04
N ASN A 34 -0.63 0.52 -12.13
CA ASN A 34 0.70 0.79 -12.68
C ASN A 34 0.83 2.22 -13.25
N GLN A 35 -0.20 2.70 -13.96
CA GLN A 35 -0.23 4.07 -14.48
C GLN A 35 -0.19 5.09 -13.35
N THR A 36 -0.96 4.87 -12.28
CA THR A 36 -0.94 5.73 -11.09
C THR A 36 0.45 5.79 -10.47
N MET A 37 1.17 4.66 -10.37
CA MET A 37 2.54 4.63 -9.84
C MET A 37 3.52 5.44 -10.69
N GLN A 38 3.38 5.38 -12.01
CA GLN A 38 4.20 6.19 -12.94
C GLN A 38 3.91 7.67 -12.78
N LEU A 39 2.63 8.07 -12.74
CA LEU A 39 2.22 9.45 -12.53
C LEU A 39 2.73 10.02 -11.21
N ILE A 40 2.66 9.23 -10.13
CA ILE A 40 3.19 9.63 -8.82
C ILE A 40 4.70 9.83 -8.89
N SER A 41 5.43 8.94 -9.55
CA SER A 41 6.89 9.08 -9.74
C SER A 41 7.25 10.34 -10.52
N GLU A 42 6.49 10.63 -11.58
CA GLU A 42 6.66 11.84 -12.37
C GLU A 42 6.39 13.11 -11.55
N LYS A 43 5.27 13.17 -10.81
CA LYS A 43 4.95 14.28 -9.90
C LYS A 43 6.01 14.49 -8.83
N LEU A 44 6.56 13.40 -8.30
CA LEU A 44 7.60 13.45 -7.28
C LEU A 44 8.94 13.97 -7.84
N THR A 45 9.23 13.67 -9.10
CA THR A 45 10.50 14.04 -9.75
C THR A 45 10.43 15.47 -10.29
N ASN A 46 9.39 15.76 -11.09
CA ASN A 46 9.26 16.98 -11.89
C ASN A 46 8.27 18.00 -11.32
N GLY A 47 7.47 17.62 -10.33
CA GLY A 47 6.46 18.51 -9.74
C GLY A 47 7.07 19.60 -8.85
N ASN A 48 6.25 20.61 -8.54
CA ASN A 48 6.59 21.62 -7.53
C ASN A 48 6.56 21.00 -6.11
N LEU A 49 7.04 21.75 -5.11
CA LEU A 49 7.17 21.24 -3.74
C LEU A 49 5.87 20.65 -3.17
N ASN A 50 4.72 21.30 -3.43
CA ASN A 50 3.42 20.81 -2.97
C ASN A 50 3.03 19.50 -3.67
N SER A 51 3.22 19.42 -4.99
CA SER A 51 3.00 18.18 -5.76
C SER A 51 3.89 17.04 -5.29
N LYS A 52 5.15 17.33 -4.92
CA LYS A 52 6.06 16.33 -4.34
C LYS A 52 5.59 15.83 -2.98
N ILE A 53 5.11 16.73 -2.12
CA ILE A 53 4.52 16.39 -0.82
C ILE A 53 3.29 15.49 -1.00
N GLU A 54 2.38 15.85 -1.91
CA GLU A 54 1.20 15.05 -2.21
C GLU A 54 1.57 13.67 -2.75
N ALA A 55 2.51 13.61 -3.70
CA ALA A 55 3.02 12.35 -4.25
C ALA A 55 3.60 11.46 -3.14
N ALA A 56 4.42 12.00 -2.25
CA ALA A 56 4.97 11.23 -1.12
C ALA A 56 3.89 10.68 -0.18
N ARG A 57 2.83 11.47 0.08
CA ARG A 57 1.66 11.02 0.87
C ARG A 57 0.90 9.90 0.17
N GLU A 58 0.80 9.95 -1.15
CA GLU A 58 0.14 8.92 -1.95
C GLU A 58 0.94 7.62 -1.98
N ILE A 59 2.26 7.70 -2.19
CA ILE A 59 3.18 6.56 -2.07
C ILE A 59 2.94 5.85 -0.75
N ARG A 60 2.96 6.59 0.37
CA ARG A 60 2.70 6.04 1.72
C ARG A 60 1.42 5.22 1.79
N ARG A 61 0.33 5.70 1.18
CA ARG A 61 -0.96 4.98 1.20
C ARG A 61 -0.92 3.69 0.38
N MET A 62 -0.25 3.74 -0.78
CA MET A 62 -0.15 2.60 -1.69
C MET A 62 0.70 1.46 -1.13
N VAL A 63 1.85 1.80 -0.55
CA VAL A 63 2.82 0.82 -0.04
C VAL A 63 2.34 0.08 1.21
N ARG A 64 1.40 0.68 1.94
CA ARG A 64 0.83 0.11 3.17
C ARG A 64 -0.02 -1.13 2.90
N LYS A 65 -0.56 -1.26 1.69
CA LYS A 65 -1.54 -2.30 1.33
C LYS A 65 -0.92 -3.55 0.71
N SER A 66 0.28 -3.47 0.14
CA SER A 66 0.85 -4.59 -0.63
C SER A 66 2.37 -4.52 -0.74
N THR A 67 3.00 -5.67 -0.48
CA THR A 67 4.45 -5.85 -0.65
C THR A 67 4.87 -5.76 -2.11
N LYS A 68 4.05 -6.27 -3.05
CA LYS A 68 4.30 -6.17 -4.50
C LYS A 68 4.28 -4.72 -4.97
N THR A 69 3.36 -3.91 -4.43
CA THR A 69 3.27 -2.47 -4.73
C THR A 69 4.54 -1.74 -4.28
N ARG A 70 5.17 -2.15 -3.18
CA ARG A 70 6.44 -1.56 -2.72
C ARG A 70 7.57 -1.81 -3.68
N SER A 71 7.80 -3.07 -4.06
CA SER A 71 8.88 -3.41 -4.99
C SER A 71 8.71 -2.63 -6.29
N LYS A 72 7.50 -2.62 -6.85
CA LYS A 72 7.26 -1.95 -8.12
C LYS A 72 7.34 -0.42 -8.03
N LEU A 73 7.05 0.20 -6.88
CA LEU A 73 7.27 1.65 -6.66
C LEU A 73 8.75 1.97 -6.48
N ALA A 74 9.52 1.09 -5.82
CA ALA A 74 10.96 1.23 -5.73
C ALA A 74 11.60 1.19 -7.13
N ASP A 75 11.12 0.29 -7.99
CA ASP A 75 11.58 0.14 -9.38
C ASP A 75 11.24 1.36 -10.26
N THR A 76 10.19 2.13 -9.95
CA THR A 76 9.86 3.37 -10.68
C THR A 76 10.75 4.56 -10.31
N GLY A 77 11.77 4.36 -9.49
CA GLY A 77 12.79 5.37 -9.20
C GLY A 77 12.40 6.39 -8.13
N VAL A 78 11.33 6.18 -7.37
CA VAL A 78 10.84 7.15 -6.37
C VAL A 78 11.78 7.37 -5.19
N ILE A 79 12.71 6.43 -4.93
CA ILE A 79 13.59 6.46 -3.76
C ILE A 79 14.50 7.70 -3.78
N GLN A 80 15.14 7.99 -4.92
CA GLN A 80 16.06 9.11 -5.03
C GLN A 80 15.36 10.48 -4.81
N PRO A 81 14.25 10.80 -5.51
CA PRO A 81 13.49 12.02 -5.24
C PRO A 81 13.03 12.15 -3.79
N LEU A 82 12.62 11.05 -3.13
CA LEU A 82 12.28 11.07 -1.70
C LEU A 82 13.50 11.45 -0.84
N ILE A 83 14.68 10.86 -1.10
CA ILE A 83 15.91 11.21 -0.37
C ILE A 83 16.25 12.70 -0.54
N PHE A 84 16.14 13.25 -1.75
CA PHE A 84 16.35 14.68 -1.98
C PHE A 84 15.38 15.56 -1.17
N MET A 85 14.12 15.16 -1.04
CA MET A 85 13.14 15.90 -0.22
C MET A 85 13.50 15.96 1.27
N LEU A 86 14.30 15.03 1.80
CA LEU A 86 14.77 15.09 3.19
C LEU A 86 15.70 16.28 3.45
N SER A 87 16.33 16.80 2.40
CA SER A 87 17.19 18.00 2.49
C SER A 87 16.42 19.31 2.32
N SER A 88 15.09 19.26 2.15
CA SER A 88 14.26 20.46 2.01
C SER A 88 14.18 21.25 3.32
N SER A 89 14.11 22.58 3.21
CA SER A 89 13.83 23.47 4.35
C SER A 89 12.40 23.32 4.88
N ASN A 90 11.49 22.80 4.05
CA ASN A 90 10.08 22.60 4.39
C ASN A 90 9.88 21.33 5.24
N PHE A 91 9.26 21.49 6.42
CA PHE A 91 8.99 20.39 7.35
C PHE A 91 8.09 19.30 6.74
N ASP A 92 7.01 19.67 6.06
CA ASP A 92 6.05 18.73 5.47
C ASP A 92 6.67 17.86 4.38
N ALA A 93 7.60 18.43 3.59
CA ALA A 93 8.37 17.70 2.59
C ALA A 93 9.26 16.64 3.25
N ARG A 94 10.02 17.03 4.29
CA ARG A 94 10.87 16.08 5.03
C ARG A 94 10.04 14.99 5.70
N HIS A 95 8.98 15.37 6.41
CA HIS A 95 8.12 14.45 7.15
C HIS A 95 7.42 13.46 6.22
N SER A 96 6.81 13.95 5.13
CA SER A 96 6.11 13.08 4.18
C SER A 96 7.08 12.13 3.47
N SER A 97 8.28 12.62 3.12
CA SER A 97 9.31 11.77 2.52
C SER A 97 9.80 10.68 3.47
N LEU A 98 10.12 11.02 4.72
CA LEU A 98 10.58 10.07 5.72
C LEU A 98 9.57 8.94 5.93
N LEU A 99 8.29 9.28 6.06
CA LEU A 99 7.23 8.29 6.19
C LEU A 99 7.06 7.41 4.95
N ALA A 100 7.22 7.97 3.75
CA ALA A 100 7.15 7.20 2.51
C ALA A 100 8.31 6.18 2.45
N LEU A 101 9.53 6.63 2.73
CA LEU A 101 10.73 5.76 2.78
C LEU A 101 10.61 4.67 3.84
N LEU A 102 10.13 5.00 5.04
CA LEU A 102 9.90 4.01 6.10
C LEU A 102 8.94 2.91 5.62
N ASN A 103 7.80 3.28 5.04
CA ASN A 103 6.82 2.29 4.60
C ASN A 103 7.27 1.48 3.37
N LEU A 104 8.17 2.04 2.54
CA LEU A 104 8.86 1.29 1.48
C LEU A 104 9.86 0.28 2.08
N ALA A 105 10.58 0.66 3.14
CA ALA A 105 11.65 -0.13 3.76
C ALA A 105 11.16 -1.26 4.67
N VAL A 106 9.93 -1.20 5.19
CA VAL A 106 9.36 -2.26 6.07
C VAL A 106 9.22 -3.57 5.29
N ARG A 107 10.27 -4.39 5.19
CA ARG A 107 10.15 -5.78 4.72
C ARG A 107 9.32 -6.55 5.75
N ASN A 108 8.21 -7.13 5.30
CA ASN A 108 7.48 -8.11 6.12
C ASN A 108 8.23 -9.43 5.96
N GLU A 109 9.41 -9.49 6.57
CA GLU A 109 10.07 -10.77 6.79
C GLU A 109 9.18 -11.48 7.80
N ARG A 110 8.23 -12.28 7.33
CA ARG A 110 7.85 -13.43 8.14
C ARG A 110 9.14 -14.26 8.15
N PRO A 111 9.85 -14.40 9.28
CA PRO A 111 10.83 -15.45 9.34
C PRO A 111 10.03 -16.71 9.07
N ALA A 112 10.22 -17.30 7.89
CA ALA A 112 9.75 -18.64 7.63
C ALA A 112 10.41 -19.46 8.74
N LEU A 113 9.60 -19.90 9.70
CA LEU A 113 10.02 -20.82 10.74
C LEU A 113 10.68 -21.97 9.99
N ALA A 114 12.01 -22.02 10.07
CA ALA A 114 12.80 -23.11 9.53
C ALA A 114 12.43 -24.33 10.38
N THR A 115 11.37 -25.01 9.97
CA THR A 115 11.08 -26.38 10.40
C THR A 115 12.00 -27.28 9.59
N GLY A 116 13.11 -27.67 10.21
CA GLY A 116 14.06 -28.68 9.72
C GLY A 116 14.61 -29.44 10.91
#